data_AF-A0A926TV51-F1
#
_entry.id   AF-A0A926TV51-F1
#
_cell.length_a   1.000
_cell.length_b   1.000
_cell.length_c   1.000
_cell.angle_alpha   90.00
_cell.angle_beta   90.00
_cell.angle_gamma   90.00
#
_symmetry.space_group_name_H-M   'P 1'
#
loop_
_entity.id
_entity.type
_entity.pdbx_description
1 polymer ?
#
loop_
_entity_poly.entity_id
_entity_poly.type
_entity_poly.pdbx_seq_one_letter_code
_entity_poly.pdbx_strand_id
1 'polypeptide(L)'
;MLGQLRFYGLRYRLGLATSYELRQIADSALNAGLYSPSILDAALDAEERLEEVGTAFEKALNELSVTLPESREECCWEILRHSIKQIASQEVKPFTGLKEIIEVYYGCQDVIHSNYYVGDSYDIHYLIGAYWGCVELFERPQEVTYKELAGKEAILAFGIDVVGNCKSWLDKHDL
;
A
#
# COMPACT_ATOMS: atom_id res chain seq x y z
N MET A 1 8.16 4.87 12.72
CA MET A 1 9.04 3.71 12.50
C MET A 1 8.33 2.37 12.75
N LEU A 2 7.87 2.03 13.98
CA LEU A 2 7.13 0.76 14.22
C LEU A 2 5.95 0.54 13.27
N GLY A 3 5.17 1.59 12.98
CA GLY A 3 4.08 1.52 12.00
C GLY A 3 4.53 1.18 10.58
N GLN A 4 5.72 1.62 10.16
CA GLN A 4 6.26 1.26 8.84
C GLN A 4 6.80 -0.17 8.83
N LEU A 5 7.48 -0.61 9.91
CA LEU A 5 7.88 -2.02 10.05
C LEU A 5 6.67 -2.94 9.96
N ARG A 6 5.58 -2.58 10.66
CA ARG A 6 4.30 -3.29 10.56
C ARG A 6 3.76 -3.31 9.15
N PHE A 7 3.72 -2.17 8.46
CA PHE A 7 3.26 -2.06 7.08
C PHE A 7 4.05 -2.99 6.12
N TYR A 8 5.37 -2.97 6.20
CA TYR A 8 6.21 -3.88 5.40
C TYR A 8 6.06 -5.35 5.82
N GLY A 9 5.77 -5.63 7.09
CA GLY A 9 5.41 -6.96 7.57
C GLY A 9 4.11 -7.48 6.94
N LEU A 10 3.10 -6.63 6.81
CA LEU A 10 1.86 -6.96 6.09
C LEU A 10 2.15 -7.25 4.60
N ARG A 11 2.93 -6.38 3.94
CA ARG A 11 3.33 -6.59 2.54
C ARG A 11 4.09 -7.91 2.36
N TYR A 12 4.99 -8.25 3.28
CA TYR A 12 5.72 -9.52 3.25
C TYR A 12 4.79 -10.73 3.36
N ARG A 13 3.82 -10.72 4.30
CA ARG A 13 2.82 -11.80 4.42
C ARG A 13 1.97 -12.01 3.18
N LEU A 14 1.74 -10.93 2.43
CA LEU A 14 1.02 -10.99 1.16
C LEU A 14 1.89 -11.38 -0.04
N GLY A 15 3.21 -11.50 0.13
CA GLY A 15 4.16 -11.75 -0.94
C GLY A 15 4.41 -10.51 -1.83
N LEU A 16 4.11 -9.31 -1.32
CA LEU A 16 4.26 -8.04 -2.02
C LEU A 16 5.59 -7.34 -1.73
N ALA A 17 6.28 -7.71 -0.65
CA ALA A 17 7.56 -7.12 -0.28
C ALA A 17 8.73 -7.85 -0.94
N THR A 18 9.68 -7.07 -1.44
CA THR A 18 10.97 -7.55 -1.97
C THR A 18 12.04 -7.61 -0.86
N SER A 19 13.10 -8.38 -1.08
CA SER A 19 14.23 -8.46 -0.14
C SER A 19 14.89 -7.09 0.07
N TYR A 20 14.94 -6.27 -1.00
CA TYR A 20 15.46 -4.91 -0.95
C TYR A 20 14.61 -3.99 -0.07
N GLU A 21 13.29 -4.01 -0.22
CA GLU A 21 12.38 -3.21 0.61
C GLU A 21 12.49 -3.56 2.09
N LEU A 22 12.55 -4.86 2.41
CA LEU A 22 12.68 -5.33 3.80
C LEU A 22 14.03 -4.92 4.42
N ARG A 23 15.12 -4.97 3.65
CA ARG A 23 16.43 -4.44 4.09
C ARG A 23 16.39 -2.94 4.32
N GLN A 24 15.84 -2.19 3.38
CA GLN A 24 15.76 -0.74 3.49
C GLN A 24 14.99 -0.29 4.72
N ILE A 25 13.86 -0.95 5.02
CA ILE A 25 13.07 -0.59 6.19
C ILE A 25 13.73 -1.04 7.50
N ALA A 26 14.47 -2.16 7.50
CA ALA A 26 15.28 -2.58 8.63
C ALA A 26 16.44 -1.60 8.89
N ASP A 27 17.18 -1.18 7.86
CA ASP A 27 18.23 -0.16 7.96
C ASP A 27 17.68 1.18 8.44
N SER A 28 16.52 1.59 7.91
CA SER A 28 15.83 2.80 8.37
C SER A 28 15.44 2.71 9.85
N ALA A 29 15.05 1.53 10.33
CA ALA A 29 14.74 1.32 11.74
C ALA A 29 15.97 1.43 12.64
N LEU A 30 17.11 0.85 12.23
CA LEU A 30 18.39 1.00 12.92
C LEU A 30 18.80 2.48 13.01
N ASN A 31 18.72 3.20 11.90
CA ASN A 31 19.03 4.63 11.83
C ASN A 31 18.07 5.48 12.70
N ALA A 32 16.84 5.01 12.92
CA ALA A 32 15.87 5.62 13.82
C ALA A 32 16.06 5.22 15.30
N GLY A 33 17.08 4.43 15.63
CA GLY A 33 17.38 3.98 16.98
C GLY A 33 16.52 2.80 17.48
N LEU A 34 15.78 2.13 16.58
CA LEU A 34 15.09 0.88 16.91
C LEU A 34 16.04 -0.28 16.68
N TYR A 35 16.53 -0.85 17.78
CA TYR A 35 17.47 -1.95 17.76
C TYR A 35 16.80 -3.25 18.22
N SER A 36 17.07 -4.31 17.46
CA SER A 36 16.87 -5.70 17.86
C SER A 36 17.93 -6.56 17.15
N PRO A 37 18.34 -7.71 17.68
CA PRO A 37 19.28 -8.59 16.98
C PRO A 37 18.78 -8.94 15.57
N SER A 38 17.51 -9.30 15.45
CA SER A 38 16.96 -9.71 14.15
C SER A 38 16.79 -8.56 13.16
N ILE A 39 16.68 -7.30 13.60
CA ILE A 39 16.64 -6.14 12.69
C ILE A 39 18.03 -5.84 12.11
N LEU A 40 19.08 -6.10 12.89
CA LEU A 40 20.46 -6.05 12.40
C LEU A 40 20.68 -7.13 11.34
N ASP A 41 20.25 -8.36 11.63
CA ASP A 41 20.35 -9.49 10.70
C ASP A 41 19.62 -9.18 9.38
N ALA A 42 18.41 -8.64 9.46
CA ALA A 42 17.61 -8.28 8.29
C ALA A 42 18.23 -7.14 7.46
N ALA A 43 18.93 -6.20 8.09
CA ALA A 43 19.54 -5.06 7.42
C ALA A 43 20.90 -5.40 6.78
N LEU A 44 21.73 -6.17 7.47
CA LEU A 44 23.16 -6.32 7.14
C LEU A 44 23.60 -7.75 6.82
N ASP A 45 23.08 -8.75 7.53
CA ASP A 45 23.72 -10.08 7.57
C ASP A 45 23.02 -11.15 6.73
N ALA A 46 21.73 -11.02 6.45
CA ALA A 46 21.04 -11.95 5.55
C ALA A 46 21.65 -11.92 4.14
N GLU A 47 21.61 -13.03 3.38
CA GLU A 47 21.92 -12.99 1.94
C GLU A 47 20.79 -12.26 1.18
N GLU A 48 21.04 -11.78 -0.04
CA GLU A 48 20.05 -10.98 -0.81
C GLU A 48 18.75 -11.74 -1.17
N ARG A 49 18.63 -12.99 -0.70
CA ARG A 49 17.46 -13.86 -0.81
C ARG A 49 16.34 -13.40 0.11
N LEU A 50 15.13 -13.33 -0.44
CA LEU A 50 13.92 -12.96 0.28
C LEU A 50 13.61 -13.87 1.46
N GLU A 51 13.90 -15.18 1.36
CA GLU A 51 13.63 -16.14 2.43
C GLU A 51 14.42 -15.84 3.71
N GLU A 52 15.71 -15.50 3.57
CA GLU A 52 16.59 -15.20 4.70
C GLU A 52 16.25 -13.84 5.31
N VAL A 53 16.14 -12.80 4.47
CA VAL A 53 15.75 -11.45 4.91
C VAL A 53 14.37 -11.47 5.55
N GLY A 54 13.40 -12.16 4.96
CA GLY A 54 12.04 -12.28 5.45
C GLY A 54 11.95 -12.98 6.80
N THR A 55 12.69 -14.08 6.98
CA THR A 55 12.77 -14.79 8.26
C THR A 55 13.35 -13.91 9.37
N ALA A 56 14.45 -13.19 9.07
CA ALA A 56 15.03 -12.23 10.02
C ALA A 56 14.04 -11.10 10.33
N PHE A 57 13.34 -10.60 9.32
CA PHE A 57 12.36 -9.52 9.47
C PHE A 57 11.18 -9.93 10.36
N GLU A 58 10.60 -11.13 10.18
CA GLU A 58 9.53 -11.62 11.04
C GLU A 58 9.96 -11.78 12.50
N LYS A 59 11.18 -12.27 12.74
CA LYS A 59 11.74 -12.32 14.10
C LYS A 59 11.88 -10.92 14.68
N ALA A 60 12.34 -9.94 13.90
CA ALA A 60 12.46 -8.55 14.34
C ALA A 60 11.10 -7.97 14.74
N LEU A 61 10.05 -8.24 13.96
CA LEU A 61 8.69 -7.82 14.32
C LEU A 61 8.25 -8.41 15.66
N ASN A 62 8.50 -9.71 15.89
CA ASN A 62 8.19 -10.38 17.14
C ASN A 62 8.97 -9.80 18.33
N GLU A 63 10.28 -9.59 18.18
CA GLU A 63 11.14 -8.98 19.21
C GLU A 63 10.67 -7.57 19.60
N LEU A 64 10.18 -6.81 18.62
CA LEU A 64 9.65 -5.45 18.79
C LEU A 64 8.17 -5.44 19.21
N SER A 65 7.57 -6.60 19.50
CA SER A 65 6.15 -6.76 19.86
C SER A 65 5.18 -6.17 18.82
N VAL A 66 5.58 -6.20 17.54
CA VAL A 66 4.74 -5.80 16.40
C VAL A 66 3.92 -7.00 15.95
N THR A 67 2.62 -6.96 16.21
CA THR A 67 1.69 -8.02 15.79
C THR A 67 1.16 -7.78 14.38
N LEU A 68 1.04 -8.86 13.63
CA LEU A 68 0.43 -8.91 12.31
C LEU A 68 -0.83 -9.79 12.35
N PRO A 69 -1.90 -9.45 11.61
CA PRO A 69 -3.09 -10.28 11.50
C PRO A 69 -2.77 -11.68 10.98
N GLU A 70 -3.40 -12.71 11.53
CA GLU A 70 -3.15 -14.10 11.11
C GLU A 70 -3.70 -14.41 9.72
N SER A 71 -4.82 -13.78 9.35
CA SER A 71 -5.44 -14.01 8.05
C SER A 71 -4.86 -13.09 6.97
N ARG A 72 -4.69 -13.63 5.77
CA ARG A 72 -4.32 -12.85 4.58
C ARG A 72 -5.38 -11.78 4.29
N GLU A 73 -6.67 -12.10 4.46
CA GLU A 73 -7.77 -11.16 4.26
C GLU A 73 -7.67 -9.93 5.17
N GLU A 74 -7.41 -10.12 6.47
CA GLU A 74 -7.19 -9.00 7.39
C GLU A 74 -5.95 -8.19 7.01
N CYS A 75 -4.87 -8.84 6.56
CA CYS A 75 -3.69 -8.13 6.06
C CYS A 75 -4.05 -7.24 4.86
N CYS A 76 -4.83 -7.74 3.90
CA CYS A 76 -5.29 -6.98 2.74
C CYS A 76 -6.10 -5.75 3.17
N TRP A 77 -7.07 -5.93 4.08
CA TRP A 77 -7.88 -4.85 4.63
C TRP A 77 -7.03 -3.76 5.28
N GLU A 78 -6.05 -4.15 6.08
CA GLU A 78 -5.20 -3.20 6.77
C GLU A 78 -4.28 -2.41 5.84
N ILE A 79 -3.69 -3.04 4.82
CA ILE A 79 -2.87 -2.31 3.83
C ILE A 79 -3.77 -1.38 3.02
N LEU A 80 -4.93 -1.85 2.54
CA LEU A 80 -5.88 -0.99 1.82
C LEU A 80 -6.27 0.23 2.63
N ARG A 81 -6.65 0.03 3.90
CA ARG A 81 -6.98 1.12 4.82
C ARG A 81 -5.81 2.09 5.00
N HIS A 82 -4.59 1.57 5.18
CA HIS A 82 -3.39 2.39 5.27
C HIS A 82 -3.19 3.25 4.02
N SER A 83 -3.19 2.64 2.84
CA SER A 83 -2.95 3.33 1.56
C SER A 83 -4.03 4.35 1.24
N ILE A 84 -5.31 4.01 1.49
CA ILE A 84 -6.44 4.93 1.31
C ILE A 84 -6.33 6.12 2.27
N LYS A 85 -5.91 5.89 3.53
CA LYS A 85 -5.67 6.95 4.51
C LYS A 85 -4.55 7.90 4.09
N GLN A 86 -3.47 7.40 3.52
CA GLN A 86 -2.39 8.25 3.01
C GLN A 86 -2.87 9.14 1.86
N ILE A 87 -3.72 8.64 0.97
CA ILE A 87 -4.31 9.45 -0.11
C ILE A 87 -5.27 10.50 0.48
N ALA A 88 -6.17 10.08 1.37
CA ALA A 88 -7.18 10.96 1.97
C ALA A 88 -6.56 12.12 2.78
N SER A 89 -5.44 11.86 3.46
CA SER A 89 -4.64 12.84 4.19
C SER A 89 -3.68 13.64 3.32
N GLN A 90 -3.55 13.29 2.03
CA GLN A 90 -2.62 13.87 1.07
C GLN A 90 -1.13 13.72 1.45
N GLU A 91 -0.80 12.72 2.28
CA GLU A 91 0.58 12.32 2.56
C GLU A 91 1.27 11.74 1.32
N VAL A 92 0.47 11.16 0.42
CA VAL A 92 0.92 10.65 -0.89
C VAL A 92 0.09 11.26 -2.02
N LYS A 93 0.70 11.43 -3.19
CA LYS A 93 -0.02 11.83 -4.40
C LYS A 93 -1.06 10.77 -4.77
N PRO A 94 -2.27 11.17 -5.25
CA PRO A 94 -3.34 10.23 -5.57
C PRO A 94 -2.91 9.07 -6.49
N PHE A 95 -2.20 9.36 -7.59
CA PHE A 95 -1.76 8.31 -8.51
C PHE A 95 -0.81 7.30 -7.86
N THR A 96 0.13 7.77 -7.05
CA THR A 96 1.08 6.90 -6.34
C THR A 96 0.35 6.00 -5.33
N GLY A 97 -0.59 6.54 -4.56
CA GLY A 97 -1.38 5.74 -3.62
C GLY A 97 -2.35 4.79 -4.33
N LEU A 98 -2.94 5.19 -5.46
CA LEU A 98 -3.79 4.31 -6.27
C LEU A 98 -3.00 3.12 -6.83
N LYS A 99 -1.75 3.33 -7.24
CA LYS A 99 -0.87 2.24 -7.69
C LYS A 99 -0.66 1.21 -6.57
N GLU A 100 -0.40 1.66 -5.35
CA GLU A 100 -0.27 0.78 -4.17
C GLU A 100 -1.55 -0.03 -3.93
N ILE A 101 -2.73 0.60 -4.01
CA ILE A 101 -4.03 -0.08 -3.88
C ILE A 101 -4.19 -1.18 -4.94
N ILE A 102 -3.74 -0.92 -6.18
CA ILE A 102 -3.79 -1.91 -7.27
C ILE A 102 -2.84 -3.08 -7.02
N GLU A 103 -1.62 -2.82 -6.56
CA GLU A 103 -0.66 -3.88 -6.20
C GLU A 103 -1.23 -4.79 -5.11
N VAL A 104 -1.86 -4.21 -4.08
CA VAL A 104 -2.52 -4.97 -3.01
C VAL A 104 -3.70 -5.77 -3.56
N TYR A 105 -4.55 -5.16 -4.38
CA TYR A 105 -5.66 -5.85 -5.02
C TYR A 105 -5.18 -7.08 -5.81
N TYR A 106 -4.13 -6.95 -6.61
CA TYR A 106 -3.57 -8.08 -7.36
C TYR A 106 -2.92 -9.14 -6.45
N GLY A 107 -2.22 -8.72 -5.39
CA GLY A 107 -1.60 -9.64 -4.41
C GLY A 107 -2.58 -10.41 -3.53
N CYS A 108 -3.83 -9.96 -3.48
CA CYS A 108 -4.90 -10.53 -2.67
C CYS A 108 -5.97 -11.28 -3.51
N GLN A 109 -5.76 -11.47 -4.82
CA GLN A 109 -6.77 -12.09 -5.70
C GLN A 109 -7.18 -13.50 -5.29
N ASP A 110 -6.32 -14.22 -4.58
CA ASP A 110 -6.60 -15.56 -4.04
C ASP A 110 -7.62 -15.54 -2.89
N VAL A 111 -7.74 -14.41 -2.20
CA VAL A 111 -8.70 -14.22 -1.08
C VAL A 111 -9.85 -13.29 -1.44
N ILE A 112 -9.69 -12.46 -2.47
CA ILE A 112 -10.72 -11.54 -2.98
C ILE A 112 -11.73 -12.29 -3.85
N HIS A 113 -12.98 -12.31 -3.43
CA HIS A 113 -14.09 -12.83 -4.23
C HIS A 113 -15.06 -11.69 -4.54
N SER A 114 -14.86 -11.05 -5.70
CA SER A 114 -15.76 -9.99 -6.16
C SER A 114 -17.11 -10.56 -6.61
N ASN A 115 -18.20 -9.85 -6.34
CA ASN A 115 -19.56 -10.33 -6.64
C ASN A 115 -20.10 -9.79 -7.97
N TYR A 116 -19.98 -8.47 -8.17
CA TYR A 116 -20.57 -7.72 -9.28
C TYR A 116 -19.52 -6.88 -10.03
N TYR A 117 -18.59 -6.25 -9.32
CA TYR A 117 -17.54 -5.42 -9.89
C TYR A 117 -16.16 -5.78 -9.33
N VAL A 118 -15.11 -5.64 -10.15
CA VAL A 118 -13.71 -5.79 -9.73
C VAL A 118 -13.45 -4.91 -8.49
N GLY A 119 -13.10 -5.53 -7.37
CA GLY A 119 -12.80 -4.84 -6.11
C GLY A 119 -14.00 -4.44 -5.24
N ASP A 120 -15.21 -4.91 -5.56
CA ASP A 120 -16.41 -4.60 -4.76
C ASP A 120 -16.42 -5.23 -3.36
N SER A 121 -15.75 -6.38 -3.16
CA SER A 121 -15.66 -7.04 -1.86
C SER A 121 -14.93 -6.21 -0.80
N TYR A 122 -14.18 -5.19 -1.21
CA TYR A 122 -13.53 -4.19 -0.35
C TYR A 122 -14.07 -2.77 -0.59
N ASP A 123 -15.14 -2.63 -1.37
CA ASP A 123 -15.69 -1.34 -1.79
C ASP A 123 -14.69 -0.41 -2.51
N ILE A 124 -13.65 -0.98 -3.13
CA ILE A 124 -12.58 -0.21 -3.81
C ILE A 124 -12.76 -0.11 -5.34
N HIS A 125 -13.85 -0.64 -5.90
CA HIS A 125 -14.10 -0.64 -7.35
C HIS A 125 -13.95 0.75 -8.01
N TYR A 126 -14.41 1.83 -7.36
CA TYR A 126 -14.18 3.20 -7.83
C TYR A 126 -12.71 3.60 -7.84
N LEU A 127 -11.93 3.16 -6.85
CA LEU A 127 -10.49 3.46 -6.78
C LEU A 127 -9.72 2.68 -7.87
N ILE A 128 -10.15 1.46 -8.18
CA ILE A 128 -9.60 0.69 -9.30
C ILE A 128 -9.87 1.41 -10.62
N GLY A 129 -11.11 1.87 -10.85
CA GLY A 129 -11.44 2.69 -12.01
C GLY A 129 -10.62 3.99 -12.07
N ALA A 130 -10.42 4.63 -10.91
CA ALA A 130 -9.65 5.86 -10.83
C ALA A 130 -8.17 5.69 -11.17
N TYR A 131 -7.57 4.53 -10.85
CA TYR A 131 -6.20 4.22 -11.27
C TYR A 131 -6.07 4.25 -12.79
N TRP A 132 -6.95 3.53 -13.50
CA TRP A 132 -6.91 3.50 -14.97
C TRP A 132 -7.22 4.87 -15.58
N GLY A 133 -8.15 5.63 -15.00
CA GLY A 133 -8.40 7.02 -15.41
C GLY A 133 -7.17 7.92 -15.23
N CYS A 134 -6.40 7.76 -14.15
CA CYS A 134 -5.13 8.45 -13.99
C CYS A 134 -4.14 8.06 -15.10
N VAL A 135 -3.96 6.76 -15.37
CA VAL A 135 -3.05 6.29 -16.42
C VAL A 135 -3.37 6.97 -17.76
N GLU A 136 -4.64 6.97 -18.16
CA GLU A 136 -5.07 7.61 -19.40
C GLU A 136 -4.80 9.13 -19.43
N LEU A 137 -5.06 9.83 -18.31
CA LEU A 137 -4.79 11.26 -18.18
C LEU A 137 -3.28 11.59 -18.22
N PHE A 138 -2.43 10.73 -17.67
CA PHE A 138 -0.97 10.94 -17.69
C PHE A 138 -0.35 10.61 -19.05
N GLU A 139 -0.85 9.59 -19.73
CA GLU A 139 -0.33 9.16 -21.04
C GLU A 139 -0.79 10.08 -22.17
N ARG A 140 -2.04 10.58 -22.10
CA ARG A 140 -2.65 11.41 -23.15
C ARG A 140 -3.27 12.70 -22.58
N PRO A 141 -2.47 13.56 -21.91
CA PRO A 141 -3.00 14.68 -21.15
C PRO A 141 -3.72 15.73 -21.99
N GLN A 142 -3.48 15.80 -23.31
CA GLN A 142 -4.16 16.77 -24.20
C GLN A 142 -5.40 16.19 -24.89
N GLU A 143 -5.61 14.88 -24.85
CA GLU A 143 -6.70 14.19 -25.54
C GLU A 143 -7.79 13.74 -24.56
N VAL A 144 -7.38 13.33 -23.36
CA VAL A 144 -8.29 12.89 -22.30
C VAL A 144 -8.67 14.10 -21.46
N THR A 145 -9.98 14.33 -21.34
CA THR A 145 -10.50 15.42 -20.54
C THR A 145 -11.16 14.89 -19.27
N TYR A 146 -11.18 15.73 -18.24
CA TYR A 146 -11.90 15.47 -17.01
C TYR A 146 -12.64 16.72 -16.56
N LYS A 147 -13.97 16.63 -16.44
CA LYS A 147 -14.84 17.79 -16.15
C LYS A 147 -14.54 18.98 -17.07
N GLU A 148 -14.44 18.72 -18.37
CA GLU A 148 -14.14 19.71 -19.43
C GLU A 148 -12.74 20.36 -19.34
N LEU A 149 -11.89 19.92 -18.40
CA LEU A 149 -10.50 20.33 -18.31
C LEU A 149 -9.61 19.35 -19.09
N ALA A 150 -8.47 19.85 -19.58
CA ALA A 150 -7.40 19.04 -20.17
C ALA A 150 -6.09 19.31 -19.43
N GLY A 151 -5.04 18.56 -19.76
CA GLY A 151 -3.69 18.80 -19.31
C GLY A 151 -3.52 18.67 -17.80
N LYS A 152 -2.78 19.60 -17.22
CA LYS A 152 -2.44 19.58 -15.79
C LYS A 152 -3.65 19.87 -14.91
N GLU A 153 -4.56 20.69 -15.41
CA GLU A 153 -5.80 21.09 -14.77
C GLU A 153 -6.73 19.89 -14.61
N ALA A 154 -6.86 19.05 -15.64
CA ALA A 154 -7.59 17.79 -15.57
C ALA A 154 -7.01 16.84 -14.52
N ILE A 155 -5.68 16.66 -14.52
CA ILE A 155 -4.98 15.79 -13.55
C ILE A 155 -5.19 16.28 -12.12
N LEU A 156 -5.11 17.59 -11.89
CA LEU A 156 -5.31 18.18 -10.56
C LEU A 156 -6.76 17.99 -10.09
N ALA A 157 -7.74 18.31 -10.94
CA ALA A 157 -9.16 18.15 -10.61
C ALA A 157 -9.51 16.68 -10.35
N PHE A 158 -8.96 15.76 -11.14
CA PHE A 158 -9.14 14.32 -10.94
C PHE A 158 -8.55 13.87 -9.60
N GLY A 159 -7.34 14.34 -9.27
CA GLY A 159 -6.70 14.05 -7.99
C GLY A 159 -7.53 14.50 -6.78
N ILE A 160 -8.21 15.65 -6.88
CA ILE A 160 -9.11 16.15 -5.82
C ILE A 160 -10.28 15.19 -5.61
N ASP A 161 -10.91 14.71 -6.69
CA ASP A 161 -12.02 13.76 -6.60
C ASP A 161 -11.57 12.41 -6.03
N VAL A 162 -10.38 11.92 -6.38
CA VAL A 162 -9.80 10.71 -5.78
C VAL A 162 -9.63 10.87 -4.26
N VAL A 163 -9.09 12.00 -3.80
CA VAL A 163 -8.98 12.29 -2.36
C VAL A 163 -10.35 12.29 -1.69
N GLY A 164 -11.36 12.88 -2.34
CA GLY A 164 -12.75 12.86 -1.85
C GLY A 164 -13.30 11.45 -1.71
N ASN A 165 -13.09 10.59 -2.72
CA ASN A 165 -13.53 9.20 -2.70
C ASN A 165 -12.83 8.38 -1.60
N CYS A 166 -11.53 8.59 -1.38
CA CYS A 166 -10.80 7.95 -0.29
C CYS A 166 -11.34 8.35 1.09
N LYS A 167 -11.70 9.63 1.29
CA LYS A 167 -12.35 10.09 2.53
C LYS A 167 -13.70 9.42 2.75
N SER A 168 -14.55 9.40 1.74
CA SER A 168 -15.86 8.73 1.81
C SER A 168 -15.76 7.24 2.11
N TRP A 169 -14.73 6.57 1.57
CA TRP A 169 -14.47 5.17 1.87
C TRP A 169 -14.08 4.98 3.35
N LEU A 170 -13.20 5.83 3.89
CA LEU A 170 -12.80 5.76 5.31
C LEU A 170 -13.99 6.01 6.23
N ASP A 171 -14.84 6.99 5.93
CA ASP A 171 -16.05 7.28 6.71
C ASP A 171 -16.99 6.06 6.80
N LYS A 172 -17.01 5.20 5.77
CA LYS A 172 -17.81 3.98 5.72
C LYS A 172 -17.17 2.81 6.48
N HIS A 173 -15.85 2.73 6.54
CA HIS A 173 -15.12 1.53 6.95
C HIS A 173 -14.22 1.68 8.19
N ASP A 174 -13.98 2.89 8.71
CA ASP A 174 -13.05 3.21 9.83
C ASP A 174 -13.78 3.52 11.16
N LEU A 175 -15.02 3.03 11.32
CA LEU A 175 -15.82 3.08 12.55
C LEU A 175 -15.61 1.84 13.44
#